data_AF-A0ABD0Z9G8-F1
#
_entry.id   AF-A0ABD0Z9G8-F1
#
_cell.length_a   1.000
_cell.length_b   1.000
_cell.length_c   1.000
_cell.angle_alpha   90.00
_cell.angle_beta   90.00
_cell.angle_gamma   90.00
#
_symmetry.space_group_name_H-M   'P 1'
#
loop_
_entity.id
_entity.type
_entity.pdbx_description
1 polymer ?
#
loop_
_entity_poly.entity_id
_entity_poly.type
_entity_poly.pdbx_seq_one_letter_code
_entity_poly.pdbx_strand_id
1 'polypeptide(L)'
;MFDAMVDASYAALERAGYTKVPVIVSETGWASKGDADEAGASLKNARTYNRNLRKRLQKKKGTPYRPDMVVRAYVFALFNENLKPGPTSERNFGLFKPDGSIAYDIGFTGLKSSSATRCRFGSSLLSASIVMFLLHRLFL
;
A
#
# COMPACT_ATOMS: atom_id res chain seq x y z
N MET A 1 -2.70 -15.37 13.95
CA MET A 1 -1.74 -15.31 12.83
C MET A 1 -0.94 -14.02 12.84
N PHE A 2 -1.53 -12.85 12.55
CA PHE A 2 -0.79 -11.58 12.43
C PHE A 2 0.08 -11.24 13.65
N ASP A 3 -0.50 -11.19 14.85
CA ASP A 3 0.25 -10.85 16.07
C ASP A 3 1.39 -11.84 16.35
N ALA A 4 1.18 -13.13 16.10
CA ALA A 4 2.19 -14.16 16.30
C ALA A 4 3.39 -14.00 15.35
N MET A 5 3.19 -13.55 14.11
CA MET A 5 4.28 -13.28 13.17
C MET A 5 5.10 -12.05 13.60
N VAL A 6 4.43 -11.01 14.10
CA VAL A 6 5.10 -9.83 14.67
C VAL A 6 5.91 -10.22 15.90
N ASP A 7 5.35 -11.05 16.78
CA ASP A 7 6.02 -11.55 17.98
C ASP A 7 7.22 -12.44 17.65
N ALA A 8 7.11 -13.29 16.63
CA ALA A 8 8.23 -14.10 16.15
C ALA A 8 9.40 -13.23 15.65
N SER A 9 9.11 -12.13 14.94
CA SER A 9 10.14 -11.17 14.50
C SER A 9 10.82 -10.49 15.68
N TYR A 10 10.07 -10.08 16.71
CA TYR A 10 10.66 -9.53 17.94
C TYR A 10 11.55 -10.56 18.64
N ALA A 11 11.07 -11.80 18.82
CA ALA A 11 11.84 -12.87 19.44
C ALA A 11 13.16 -13.14 18.71
N ALA A 12 13.15 -13.11 17.38
CA ALA A 12 14.36 -13.27 16.57
C ALA A 12 15.36 -12.12 16.75
N LEU A 13 14.88 -10.86 16.72
CA LEU A 13 15.71 -9.67 16.94
C LEU A 13 16.36 -9.69 18.33
N GLU A 14 15.61 -10.06 19.36
CA GLU A 14 16.12 -10.17 20.72
C GLU A 14 17.18 -11.25 20.86
N ARG A 15 16.97 -12.42 20.23
CA ARG A 15 17.95 -13.50 20.22
C ARG A 15 19.27 -13.10 19.55
N ALA A 16 19.21 -12.17 18.59
CA ALA A 16 20.35 -11.57 17.90
C ALA A 16 20.94 -10.35 18.61
N GLY A 17 20.41 -9.94 19.78
CA GLY A 17 20.91 -8.83 20.59
C GLY A 17 20.27 -7.47 20.32
N TYR A 18 19.28 -7.38 19.42
CA TYR A 18 18.59 -6.14 19.03
C TYR A 18 17.28 -5.94 19.80
N THR A 19 17.36 -5.76 21.12
CA THR A 19 16.17 -5.73 22.01
C THR A 19 15.31 -4.47 21.92
N LYS A 20 15.83 -3.39 21.33
CA LYS A 20 15.16 -2.08 21.24
C LYS A 20 14.68 -1.71 19.84
N VAL A 21 14.87 -2.58 18.85
CA VAL A 21 14.50 -2.29 17.47
C VAL A 21 12.99 -2.48 17.28
N PRO A 22 12.24 -1.45 16.86
CA PRO A 22 10.81 -1.59 16.62
C PRO A 22 10.55 -2.37 15.33
N VAL A 23 9.58 -3.28 15.38
CA VAL A 23 9.08 -3.98 14.18
C VAL A 23 7.94 -3.17 13.57
N ILE A 24 8.04 -2.90 12.27
CA ILE A 24 6.97 -2.33 11.44
C ILE A 24 6.71 -3.33 10.32
N VAL A 25 5.45 -3.74 10.15
CA VAL A 25 5.08 -4.66 9.07
C VAL A 25 5.02 -3.86 7.77
N SER A 26 6.00 -4.03 6.90
CA SER A 26 6.07 -3.31 5.62
C SER A 26 4.96 -3.71 4.67
N GLU A 27 4.50 -4.96 4.72
CA GLU A 27 3.50 -5.50 3.80
C GLU A 27 2.66 -6.57 4.49
N THR A 28 1.35 -6.44 4.35
CA THR A 28 0.39 -7.46 4.80
C THR A 28 -0.91 -7.30 4.03
N GLY A 29 -1.49 -8.41 3.58
CA GLY A 29 -2.69 -8.36 2.76
C GLY A 29 -3.16 -9.75 2.40
N TRP A 30 -4.22 -9.80 1.59
CA TRP A 30 -4.81 -11.06 1.16
C TRP A 30 -5.47 -10.90 -0.21
N ALA A 31 -5.11 -11.77 -1.15
CA ALA A 31 -5.59 -11.71 -2.53
C ALA A 31 -7.09 -12.02 -2.63
N SER A 32 -7.78 -11.23 -3.44
CA SER A 32 -9.24 -11.34 -3.65
C SER A 32 -9.65 -12.35 -4.73
N LYS A 33 -8.69 -12.82 -5.53
CA LYS A 33 -8.88 -13.82 -6.57
C LYS A 33 -7.55 -14.51 -6.85
N GLY A 34 -7.54 -15.83 -6.89
CA GLY A 34 -6.39 -16.63 -7.33
C GLY A 34 -6.75 -17.59 -8.46
N ASP A 35 -5.79 -18.44 -8.78
CA ASP A 35 -5.94 -19.58 -9.69
C ASP A 35 -6.75 -20.72 -9.04
N ALA A 36 -7.07 -21.77 -9.79
CA ALA A 36 -7.95 -22.86 -9.34
C ALA A 36 -7.38 -23.65 -8.14
N ASP A 37 -6.06 -23.69 -8.00
CA ASP A 37 -5.31 -24.30 -6.91
C ASP A 37 -5.08 -23.35 -5.73
N GLU A 38 -5.42 -22.07 -5.84
CA GLU A 38 -5.28 -21.06 -4.80
C GLU A 38 -6.58 -20.86 -4.00
N ALA A 39 -7.10 -21.93 -3.39
CA ALA A 39 -8.39 -21.91 -2.68
C ALA A 39 -8.49 -20.83 -1.57
N GLY A 40 -7.36 -20.37 -1.03
CA GLY A 40 -7.31 -19.29 -0.05
C GLY A 40 -7.59 -17.90 -0.63
N ALA A 41 -7.31 -17.67 -1.92
CA ALA A 41 -7.40 -16.37 -2.58
C ALA A 41 -8.84 -16.11 -3.09
N SER A 42 -9.72 -15.73 -2.16
CA SER A 42 -11.12 -15.43 -2.44
C SER A 42 -11.53 -14.06 -1.93
N LEU A 43 -12.53 -13.46 -2.58
CA LEU A 43 -13.07 -12.15 -2.21
C LEU A 43 -13.57 -12.12 -0.76
N LYS A 44 -14.15 -13.22 -0.29
CA LYS A 44 -14.61 -13.36 1.11
C LYS A 44 -13.44 -13.31 2.08
N ASN A 45 -12.36 -14.03 1.80
CA ASN A 45 -11.17 -14.06 2.66
C ASN A 45 -10.44 -12.72 2.65
N ALA A 46 -10.22 -12.13 1.47
CA ALA A 46 -9.58 -10.82 1.33
C ALA A 46 -10.30 -9.73 2.12
N ARG A 47 -11.63 -9.66 1.95
CA ARG A 47 -12.48 -8.73 2.71
C ARG A 47 -12.37 -8.97 4.21
N THR A 48 -12.42 -10.22 4.65
CA THR A 48 -12.39 -10.58 6.07
C THR A 48 -11.04 -10.19 6.69
N TYR A 49 -9.94 -10.57 6.05
CA TYR A 49 -8.60 -10.27 6.50
C TYR A 49 -8.36 -8.76 6.59
N ASN A 50 -8.55 -8.02 5.50
CA ASN A 50 -8.25 -6.58 5.45
C ASN A 50 -9.19 -5.75 6.34
N ARG A 51 -10.47 -6.14 6.48
CA ARG A 51 -11.40 -5.49 7.42
C ARG A 51 -10.97 -5.73 8.88
N ASN A 52 -10.56 -6.95 9.22
CA ASN A 52 -10.11 -7.28 10.57
C ASN A 52 -8.75 -6.66 10.89
N LEU A 53 -7.83 -6.60 9.93
CA LEU A 53 -6.56 -5.89 10.04
C LEU A 53 -6.81 -4.40 10.32
N ARG A 54 -7.69 -3.74 9.54
CA ARG A 54 -8.06 -2.34 9.80
C ARG A 54 -8.57 -2.14 11.22
N LYS A 55 -9.51 -2.98 11.67
CA LYS A 55 -10.04 -2.94 13.06
C LYS A 55 -8.94 -3.19 14.09
N ARG A 56 -8.02 -4.12 13.83
CA ARG A 56 -6.90 -4.48 14.71
C ARG A 56 -5.92 -3.31 14.89
N LEU A 57 -5.58 -2.61 13.81
CA LEU A 57 -4.69 -1.45 13.83
C LEU A 57 -5.36 -0.22 14.46
N GLN A 58 -6.66 -0.03 14.22
CA GLN A 58 -7.45 1.06 14.84
C GLN A 58 -7.49 0.99 16.37
N LYS A 59 -7.34 -0.20 16.97
CA LYS A 59 -7.25 -0.36 18.43
C LYS A 59 -6.02 0.31 19.04
N LYS A 60 -4.98 0.61 18.23
CA LYS A 60 -3.71 1.20 18.69
C LYS A 60 -3.11 0.44 19.89
N LYS A 61 -3.21 -0.90 19.89
CA LYS A 61 -2.64 -1.78 20.92
C LYS A 61 -1.47 -2.57 20.36
N GLY A 62 -0.53 -2.91 21.24
CA GLY A 62 0.56 -3.84 20.93
C GLY A 62 0.11 -5.28 20.76
N THR A 63 1.06 -6.17 20.56
CA THR A 63 0.85 -7.62 20.49
C THR A 63 0.91 -8.24 21.89
N PRO A 64 0.54 -9.52 22.07
CA PRO A 64 0.71 -10.20 23.35
C PRO A 64 2.14 -10.17 23.89
N TYR A 65 3.17 -10.34 23.04
CA TYR A 65 4.58 -10.29 23.47
C TYR A 65 5.11 -8.87 23.70
N ARG A 66 4.58 -7.87 22.97
CA ARG A 66 4.93 -6.45 23.10
C ARG A 66 3.67 -5.60 23.32
N PRO A 67 3.02 -5.68 24.49
CA PRO A 67 1.74 -5.01 24.73
C PRO A 67 1.84 -3.48 24.71
N ASP A 68 2.97 -2.94 25.13
CA ASP A 68 3.21 -1.49 25.26
C ASP A 68 3.67 -0.81 23.95
N MET A 69 3.89 -1.59 22.89
CA MET A 69 4.34 -1.06 21.59
C MET A 69 3.24 -1.17 20.54
N VAL A 70 2.70 -0.03 20.11
CA VAL A 70 1.64 0.00 19.10
C VAL A 70 2.07 -0.69 17.81
N VAL A 71 1.27 -1.67 17.37
CA VAL A 71 1.45 -2.34 16.07
C VAL A 71 1.28 -1.33 14.93
N ARG A 72 2.25 -1.32 14.00
CA ARG A 72 2.20 -0.57 12.75
C ARG A 72 2.36 -1.51 11.57
N ALA A 73 1.52 -1.32 10.55
CA ALA A 73 1.54 -2.13 9.36
C ALA A 73 1.05 -1.32 8.15
N TYR A 74 1.57 -1.64 6.97
CA TYR A 74 1.07 -1.15 5.69
C TYR A 74 0.34 -2.27 4.95
N VAL A 75 -0.84 -1.96 4.43
CA VAL A 75 -1.62 -2.94 3.66
C VAL A 75 -1.03 -3.08 2.27
N PHE A 76 -0.72 -4.31 1.89
CA PHE A 76 -0.35 -4.67 0.52
C PHE A 76 -1.61 -5.14 -0.23
N ALA A 77 -2.07 -4.45 -1.27
CA ALA A 77 -1.58 -3.18 -1.81
C ALA A 77 -2.74 -2.21 -2.04
N LEU A 78 -2.42 -0.98 -2.48
CA LEU A 78 -3.45 0.00 -2.78
C LEU A 78 -4.27 -0.44 -4.00
N PHE A 79 -3.63 -0.88 -5.08
CA PHE A 79 -4.28 -1.22 -6.35
C PHE A 79 -4.06 -2.68 -6.73
N ASN A 80 -4.98 -3.22 -7.54
CA ASN A 80 -4.73 -4.43 -8.30
C ASN A 80 -3.71 -4.12 -9.40
N GLU A 81 -2.59 -4.84 -9.40
CA GLU A 81 -1.45 -4.59 -10.30
C GLU A 81 -1.44 -5.63 -11.42
N ASN A 82 -2.05 -5.31 -12.55
CA ASN A 82 -2.27 -6.24 -13.67
C ASN A 82 -0.98 -6.74 -14.36
N LEU A 83 0.14 -6.06 -14.16
CA LEU A 83 1.43 -6.43 -14.74
C LEU A 83 2.30 -7.29 -13.81
N LYS A 84 1.83 -7.65 -12.62
CA LYS A 84 2.58 -8.54 -11.73
C LYS A 84 2.71 -9.95 -12.35
N PRO A 85 3.94 -10.50 -12.41
CA PRO A 85 4.16 -11.87 -12.88
C PRO A 85 3.63 -12.89 -11.86
N GLY A 86 3.57 -14.15 -12.26
CA GLY A 86 3.18 -15.25 -11.37
C GLY A 86 1.66 -15.51 -11.36
N PRO A 87 1.14 -16.13 -10.28
CA PRO A 87 -0.24 -16.60 -10.21
C PRO A 87 -1.25 -15.46 -10.24
N THR A 88 -2.53 -15.78 -10.43
CA THR A 88 -3.60 -14.78 -10.48
C THR A 88 -3.73 -14.00 -9.18
N SER A 89 -3.41 -14.59 -8.03
CA SER A 89 -3.39 -13.90 -6.74
C SER A 89 -2.54 -12.63 -6.72
N GLU A 90 -1.36 -12.67 -7.33
CA GLU A 90 -0.42 -11.54 -7.38
C GLU A 90 -1.02 -10.27 -7.98
N ARG A 91 -1.95 -10.41 -8.94
CA ARG A 91 -2.63 -9.29 -9.61
C ARG A 91 -3.84 -8.77 -8.84
N ASN A 92 -4.22 -9.40 -7.71
CA ASN A 92 -5.51 -9.21 -7.05
C ASN A 92 -5.43 -8.91 -5.53
N PHE A 93 -4.30 -8.39 -5.05
CA PHE A 93 -4.11 -7.93 -3.66
C PHE A 93 -4.71 -6.54 -3.34
N GLY A 94 -5.05 -5.76 -4.37
CA GLY A 94 -5.49 -4.37 -4.23
C GLY A 94 -6.74 -4.19 -3.39
N LEU A 95 -6.74 -3.11 -2.59
CA LEU A 95 -7.96 -2.58 -1.99
C LEU A 95 -8.87 -1.89 -3.03
N PHE A 96 -8.25 -1.36 -4.09
CA PHE A 96 -8.89 -0.68 -5.20
C PHE A 96 -8.55 -1.34 -6.53
N LYS A 97 -9.42 -1.18 -7.52
CA LYS A 97 -9.14 -1.48 -8.92
C LYS A 97 -8.33 -0.33 -9.55
N PRO A 98 -7.73 -0.54 -10.74
CA PRO A 98 -6.95 0.52 -11.41
C PRO A 98 -7.74 1.80 -11.72
N ASP A 99 -9.07 1.72 -11.83
CA ASP A 99 -9.96 2.87 -12.04
C ASP A 99 -10.28 3.65 -10.74
N GLY A 100 -9.73 3.24 -9.60
CA GLY A 100 -9.98 3.85 -8.29
C GLY A 100 -11.28 3.38 -7.62
N SER A 101 -12.08 2.54 -8.26
CA SER A 101 -13.23 1.89 -7.62
C SER A 101 -12.76 0.88 -6.58
N ILE A 102 -13.58 0.61 -5.56
CA ILE A 102 -13.23 -0.37 -4.53
C ILE A 102 -13.20 -1.78 -5.13
N ALA A 103 -12.18 -2.58 -4.78
CA ALA A 103 -12.15 -4.00 -5.14
C ALA A 103 -13.17 -4.80 -4.31
N TYR A 104 -13.29 -4.44 -3.03
CA TYR A 104 -14.27 -4.98 -2.08
C TYR A 104 -14.42 -4.01 -0.90
N ASP A 105 -15.60 -3.96 -0.30
CA ASP A 105 -15.86 -3.01 0.79
C ASP A 105 -15.19 -3.48 2.10
N ILE A 106 -14.33 -2.61 2.67
CA ILE A 106 -13.75 -2.71 4.02
C ILE A 106 -13.99 -1.44 4.87
N GLY A 107 -14.89 -0.57 4.42
CA GLY A 107 -15.16 0.75 5.01
C GLY A 107 -14.45 1.91 4.33
N PHE A 108 -13.98 1.73 3.09
CA PHE A 108 -13.46 2.81 2.24
C PHE A 108 -14.45 3.10 1.11
N THR A 109 -14.43 4.33 0.62
CA THR A 109 -15.14 4.74 -0.60
C THR A 109 -14.16 4.81 -1.77
N GLY A 110 -14.68 4.72 -3.01
CA GLY A 110 -13.86 4.85 -4.21
C GLY A 110 -13.04 6.15 -4.23
N LEU A 111 -11.86 6.08 -4.83
CA LEU A 111 -10.98 7.22 -4.98
C LEU A 111 -11.60 8.22 -5.96
N LYS A 112 -11.53 9.51 -5.63
CA LYS A 112 -11.95 10.58 -6.53
C LYS A 112 -10.76 10.99 -7.39
N SER A 113 -11.00 11.22 -8.68
CA SER A 113 -9.98 11.81 -9.54
C SER A 113 -9.60 13.19 -9.01
N SER A 114 -8.30 13.41 -8.77
CA SER A 114 -7.80 14.75 -8.47
C SER A 114 -7.82 15.57 -9.76
N SER A 115 -8.74 16.52 -9.85
CA SER A 115 -8.59 17.62 -10.80
C SER A 115 -7.44 18.50 -10.30
N ALA A 116 -6.27 18.44 -10.94
CA ALA A 116 -5.31 19.51 -10.79
C ALA A 116 -5.98 20.80 -11.27
N THR A 117 -6.35 21.69 -10.35
CA THR A 117 -6.78 23.04 -10.73
C THR A 117 -5.60 23.66 -11.46
N ARG A 118 -5.73 23.78 -12.78
CA ARG A 118 -4.77 24.49 -13.60
C ARG A 118 -4.74 25.92 -13.05
N CYS A 119 -3.68 26.28 -12.31
CA CYS A 119 -3.46 27.66 -11.94
C CYS A 119 -3.33 28.42 -13.26
N ARG A 120 -4.39 29.14 -13.66
CA ARG A 120 -4.29 30.15 -14.71
C ARG A 120 -3.44 31.25 -14.12
N PHE A 121 -2.13 31.19 -14.35
CA PHE A 121 -1.29 32.37 -14.19
C PHE A 121 -1.91 33.43 -15.11
N GLY A 122 -2.53 34.44 -14.51
CA GLY A 122 -3.12 35.54 -15.24
C GLY A 122 -2.04 36.12 -16.14
N SER A 123 -2.29 36.10 -17.44
CA SER A 123 -1.50 36.83 -18.42
C SER A 123 -1.71 38.32 -18.19
N SER A 124 -0.98 38.89 -17.24
CA SER A 124 -0.77 40.33 -17.19
C SER A 124 0.72 40.60 -17.26
N LEU A 125 1.13 41.02 -18.45
CA LEU A 125 2.35 41.79 -18.74
C LEU A 125 3.68 41.06 -18.47
N LEU A 126 4.25 40.48 -19.52
CA LEU A 126 5.68 40.60 -19.79
C LEU A 126 5.86 40.65 -21.31
N SER A 127 6.31 41.82 -21.76
CA SER A 127 6.67 42.16 -23.12
C SER A 127 7.50 41.05 -23.77
N ALA A 128 7.08 40.59 -24.95
CA ALA A 128 7.85 39.67 -25.76
C ALA A 128 9.12 40.36 -26.24
N SER A 129 10.27 39.96 -25.71
CA SER A 129 11.56 40.08 -26.38
C SER A 129 12.57 39.14 -25.73
N ILE A 130 13.38 38.52 -26.60
CA ILE A 130 14.69 37.90 -26.37
C ILE A 130 14.75 36.37 -26.52
N VAL A 131 15.01 36.00 -27.79
CA VAL A 131 16.10 35.13 -28.27
C VAL A 131 16.01 33.61 -28.00
N MET A 132 15.78 32.89 -29.11
CA MET A 132 16.22 31.52 -29.35
C MET A 132 17.70 31.33 -28.98
N PHE A 133 18.00 30.40 -28.07
CA PHE A 133 19.26 29.67 -28.11
C PHE A 133 19.02 28.17 -27.90
N LEU A 134 18.93 27.49 -29.04
CA LEU A 134 19.36 26.11 -29.22
C LEU A 134 20.84 26.00 -28.80
N LEU A 135 21.18 25.00 -28.00
CA LEU A 135 22.52 24.37 -27.91
C LEU A 135 22.32 23.06 -27.13
N HIS A 136 22.03 21.93 -27.79
CA HIS A 136 23.01 21.00 -28.35
C HIS A 136 24.26 20.84 -27.47
N ARG A 137 24.32 19.73 -26.72
CA ARG A 137 25.53 18.92 -26.56
C ARG A 137 25.15 17.53 -26.03
N LEU A 138 24.84 16.66 -26.98
CA LEU A 138 24.98 15.20 -26.87
C LEU A 138 26.10 14.82 -27.85
N PHE A 139 27.04 14.03 -27.34
CA PHE A 139 28.13 13.30 -28.01
C PHE A 139 29.45 14.03 -28.38
N LEU A 140 30.51 13.50 -27.74
CA LEU A 140 31.97 13.67 -27.84
C LEU A 140 32.57 14.99 -27.30
#